data_AF-A0A1P8RUP5-F1
#
_entry.id   AF-A0A1P8RUP5-F1
#
_cell.length_a   1.000
_cell.length_b   1.000
_cell.length_c   1.000
_cell.angle_alpha   90.00
_cell.angle_beta   90.00
_cell.angle_gamma   90.00
#
_symmetry.space_group_name_H-M   'P 1'
#
loop_
_entity.id
_entity.type
_entity.pdbx_description
1 polymer ?
#
loop_
_entity_poly.entity_id
_entity_poly.type
_entity_poly.pdbx_seq_one_letter_code
_entity_poly.pdbx_strand_id
1 'polypeptide(L)'
;MGKLLGKFDFVLILLQCFGLQFVFTGIYRLYVAYNADEWDALLGKSTNTYEAISDVRLGQFFANHFYSKTLIAFVIIILVLLLNRKFKVGIINNVFILVLTLIFTRNLFFASPYLTWKIEYFSQLFGENTKSTFLISGLFFLIFGLAVIWKSLVFNVISRQNT
;
A
#
# COMPACT_ATOMS: atom_id res chain seq x y z
N MET A 1 -17.85 24.79 16.23
CA MET A 1 -17.09 23.52 16.40
C MET A 1 -17.79 22.30 15.77
N GLY A 2 -19.12 22.17 15.80
CA GLY A 2 -19.83 20.98 15.27
C GLY A 2 -19.59 20.61 13.79
N LYS A 3 -19.32 21.58 12.90
CA LYS A 3 -18.99 21.32 11.48
C LYS A 3 -17.59 20.71 11.25
N LEU A 4 -16.67 20.85 12.22
CA LEU A 4 -15.25 20.45 12.08
C LEU A 4 -15.01 18.99 12.48
N LEU A 5 -15.79 18.49 13.44
CA LEU A 5 -15.79 17.07 13.82
C LEU A 5 -16.27 16.17 12.67
N GLY A 6 -17.23 16.66 11.89
CA GLY A 6 -17.87 15.92 10.80
C GLY A 6 -18.72 14.75 11.29
N LYS A 7 -19.70 14.33 10.49
CA LYS A 7 -20.52 13.15 10.81
C LYS A 7 -19.66 11.89 10.67
N PHE A 8 -19.80 10.96 11.61
CA PHE A 8 -19.16 9.65 11.53
C PHE A 8 -19.69 8.90 10.30
N ASP A 9 -18.78 8.46 9.43
CA ASP A 9 -19.12 7.73 8.21
C ASP A 9 -18.31 6.43 8.14
N PHE A 10 -18.96 5.34 8.56
CA PHE A 10 -18.35 4.02 8.60
C PHE A 10 -17.97 3.49 7.21
N VAL A 11 -18.79 3.78 6.18
CA VAL A 11 -18.55 3.31 4.81
C VAL A 11 -17.32 4.00 4.23
N LEU A 12 -17.20 5.31 4.44
CA LEU A 12 -16.01 6.07 4.05
C LEU A 12 -14.75 5.51 4.72
N ILE A 13 -14.80 5.28 6.04
CA ILE A 13 -13.67 4.77 6.82
C ILE A 13 -13.23 3.40 6.28
N LEU A 14 -14.16 2.47 6.08
CA LEU A 14 -13.86 1.14 5.56
C LEU A 14 -13.26 1.17 4.15
N LEU A 15 -13.87 1.94 3.24
CA LEU A 15 -13.37 2.04 1.86
C LEU A 15 -11.97 2.66 1.81
N GLN A 16 -11.70 3.69 2.61
CA GLN A 16 -10.36 4.27 2.68
C GLN A 16 -9.34 3.30 3.27
N CYS A 17 -9.66 2.60 4.35
CA CYS A 17 -8.76 1.58 4.92
C CYS A 17 -8.47 0.48 3.89
N PHE A 18 -9.50 0.00 3.20
CA PHE A 18 -9.37 -1.02 2.16
C PHE A 18 -8.52 -0.54 0.97
N GLY A 19 -8.78 0.67 0.47
CA GLY A 19 -8.00 1.25 -0.61
C GLY A 19 -6.54 1.52 -0.23
N LEU A 20 -6.30 1.99 1.00
CA LEU A 20 -4.95 2.25 1.50
C LEU A 20 -4.11 1.00 1.62
N GLN A 21 -4.73 -0.12 1.97
CA GLN A 21 -4.04 -1.40 1.99
C GLN A 21 -3.49 -1.78 0.60
N PHE A 22 -4.28 -1.58 -0.44
CA PHE A 22 -3.85 -1.85 -1.81
C PHE A 22 -2.79 -0.88 -2.29
N VAL A 23 -2.90 0.41 -1.94
CA VAL A 23 -1.84 1.39 -2.23
C VAL A 23 -0.53 0.98 -1.55
N PHE A 24 -0.57 0.61 -0.28
CA PHE A 24 0.61 0.15 0.46
C PHE A 24 1.21 -1.11 -0.18
N THR A 25 0.37 -2.09 -0.50
CA THR A 25 0.79 -3.33 -1.17
C THR A 25 1.39 -3.06 -2.55
N GLY A 26 0.78 -2.16 -3.32
CA GLY A 26 1.23 -1.76 -4.65
C GLY A 26 2.60 -1.09 -4.60
N ILE A 27 2.77 -0.06 -3.77
CA ILE A 27 4.05 0.64 -3.62
C ILE A 27 5.13 -0.32 -3.11
N TYR A 28 4.80 -1.18 -2.14
CA TYR A 28 5.74 -2.19 -1.66
C TYR A 28 6.20 -3.14 -2.77
N ARG A 29 5.29 -3.63 -3.61
CA ARG A 29 5.65 -4.51 -4.73
C ARG A 29 6.46 -3.78 -5.79
N LEU A 30 6.20 -2.50 -6.04
CA LEU A 30 7.05 -1.66 -6.90
C LEU A 30 8.46 -1.49 -6.32
N TYR A 31 8.60 -1.35 -5.00
CA TYR A 31 9.90 -1.32 -4.33
C TYR A 31 10.65 -2.66 -4.49
N VAL A 32 9.95 -3.80 -4.37
CA VAL A 32 10.55 -5.12 -4.62
C VAL A 32 11.00 -5.25 -6.07
N ALA A 33 10.18 -4.79 -7.02
CA ALA A 33 10.54 -4.81 -8.45
C ALA A 33 11.74 -3.90 -8.76
N TYR A 34 11.87 -2.76 -8.08
CA TYR A 34 13.01 -1.85 -8.23
C TYR A 34 14.32 -2.51 -7.76
N ASN A 35 14.27 -3.26 -6.66
CA ASN A 35 15.42 -3.97 -6.09
C ASN A 35 15.46 -5.46 -6.46
N ALA A 36 14.87 -5.84 -7.60
CA ALA A 36 14.60 -7.25 -7.93
C ALA A 36 15.86 -8.12 -7.91
N ASP A 37 17.02 -7.60 -8.31
CA ASP A 37 18.28 -8.34 -8.33
C ASP A 37 18.74 -8.74 -6.91
N GLU A 38 18.53 -7.87 -5.93
CA GLU A 38 18.84 -8.13 -4.52
C GLU A 38 17.86 -9.16 -3.93
N TRP A 39 16.59 -9.07 -4.33
CA TRP A 39 15.56 -10.06 -3.97
C TRP A 39 15.82 -11.43 -4.61
N ASP A 40 16.24 -11.48 -5.87
CA ASP A 40 16.57 -12.71 -6.57
C ASP A 40 17.84 -13.36 -5.99
N ALA A 41 18.82 -12.56 -5.55
CA ALA A 41 19.96 -13.06 -4.79
C ALA A 41 19.53 -13.66 -3.44
N LEU A 42 18.69 -12.98 -2.67
CA LEU A 42 18.15 -13.49 -1.39
C LEU A 42 17.32 -14.77 -1.54
N LEU A 43 16.57 -14.87 -2.64
CA LEU A 43 15.73 -16.03 -2.94
C LEU A 43 16.49 -17.17 -3.60
N GLY A 44 17.81 -17.05 -3.79
CA GLY A 44 18.64 -18.07 -4.42
C GLY A 44 18.35 -18.29 -5.92
N LYS A 45 17.71 -17.32 -6.58
CA LYS A 45 17.36 -17.36 -8.00
C LYS A 45 18.45 -16.80 -8.93
N SER A 46 19.44 -16.12 -8.36
CA SER A 46 20.57 -15.53 -9.08
C SER A 46 21.82 -16.42 -9.04
N THR A 47 22.56 -16.51 -10.15
CA THR A 47 23.85 -17.20 -10.26
C THR A 47 24.99 -16.49 -9.52
N ASN A 48 24.81 -15.21 -9.15
CA ASN A 48 25.82 -14.38 -8.45
C ASN A 48 25.56 -14.31 -6.94
N THR A 49 24.92 -15.34 -6.40
CA THR A 49 24.45 -15.44 -5.00
C THR A 49 25.55 -15.20 -3.98
N TYR A 50 26.80 -15.60 -4.28
CA TYR A 50 27.92 -15.55 -3.34
C TYR A 50 28.55 -14.16 -3.12
N GLU A 51 28.55 -13.27 -4.12
CA GLU A 51 29.08 -11.89 -3.93
C GLU A 51 28.06 -10.95 -3.30
N ALA A 52 26.76 -11.26 -3.43
CA ALA A 52 25.66 -10.45 -2.91
C ALA A 52 25.36 -10.71 -1.42
N ILE A 53 25.70 -11.88 -0.89
CA ILE A 53 25.32 -12.35 0.46
C ILE A 53 26.55 -12.37 1.37
N SER A 54 27.10 -11.20 1.70
CA SER A 54 27.93 -11.07 2.91
C SER A 54 27.05 -10.59 4.06
N ASP A 55 27.32 -11.01 5.30
CA ASP A 55 26.49 -10.64 6.46
C ASP A 55 26.33 -9.11 6.63
N VAL A 56 27.38 -8.35 6.30
CA VAL A 56 27.36 -6.87 6.29
C VAL A 56 26.39 -6.34 5.24
N ARG A 57 26.34 -6.96 4.06
CA ARG A 57 25.48 -6.57 2.94
C ARG A 57 24.01 -6.99 3.16
N LEU A 58 23.79 -8.14 3.82
CA LEU A 58 22.47 -8.56 4.30
C LEU A 58 21.90 -7.61 5.37
N GLY A 59 22.70 -7.24 6.37
CA GLY A 59 22.30 -6.29 7.41
C GLY A 59 21.91 -4.94 6.84
N GLN A 60 22.69 -4.43 5.88
CA GLN A 60 22.37 -3.21 5.14
C GLN A 60 21.09 -3.33 4.32
N PHE A 61 20.86 -4.46 3.64
CA PHE A 61 19.63 -4.72 2.90
C PHE A 61 18.40 -4.67 3.82
N PHE A 62 18.43 -5.37 4.96
CA PHE A 62 17.30 -5.35 5.90
C PHE A 62 17.07 -3.98 6.52
N ALA A 63 18.13 -3.24 6.83
CA ALA A 63 18.02 -1.86 7.32
C ALA A 63 17.39 -0.94 6.27
N ASN A 64 17.84 -1.03 5.01
CA ASN A 64 17.31 -0.25 3.90
C ASN A 64 15.85 -0.62 3.60
N HIS A 65 15.50 -1.90 3.70
CA HIS A 65 14.14 -2.41 3.56
C HIS A 65 13.21 -1.94 4.67
N PHE A 66 13.68 -1.92 5.91
CA PHE A 66 12.91 -1.39 7.03
C PHE A 66 12.70 0.13 6.90
N TYR A 67 13.75 0.85 6.50
CA TYR A 67 13.70 2.28 6.27
C TYR A 67 12.73 2.63 5.13
N SER A 68 12.80 1.92 4.01
CA SER A 68 11.91 2.14 2.86
C SER A 68 10.45 1.88 3.21
N LYS A 69 10.14 0.80 3.93
CA LYS A 69 8.78 0.53 4.42
C LYS A 69 8.24 1.65 5.31
N THR A 70 9.06 2.11 6.24
CA THR A 70 8.69 3.21 7.16
C THR A 70 8.45 4.51 6.39
N LEU A 71 9.32 4.83 5.44
CA LEU A 71 9.21 6.02 4.60
C LEU A 71 7.96 5.97 3.71
N ILE A 72 7.68 4.83 3.08
CA ILE A 72 6.47 4.59 2.27
C ILE A 72 5.21 4.81 3.13
N ALA A 73 5.16 4.21 4.33
CA ALA A 73 4.03 4.37 5.24
C ALA A 73 3.80 5.85 5.61
N PHE A 74 4.88 6.57 5.92
CA PHE A 74 4.82 7.98 6.28
C PHE A 74 4.31 8.87 5.13
N VAL A 75 4.82 8.64 3.91
CA VAL A 75 4.36 9.36 2.71
C VAL A 75 2.89 9.11 2.44
N ILE A 76 2.42 7.86 2.55
CA ILE A 76 1.01 7.51 2.36
C ILE A 76 0.13 8.21 3.41
N ILE A 77 0.52 8.21 4.67
CA ILE A 77 -0.21 8.89 5.75
C ILE A 77 -0.36 10.38 5.45
N ILE A 78 0.72 11.05 5.03
CA ILE A 78 0.66 12.47 4.65
C ILE A 78 -0.28 12.68 3.47
N LEU A 79 -0.19 11.87 2.42
CA LEU A 79 -1.06 11.97 1.25
C LEU A 79 -2.54 11.81 1.61
N VAL A 80 -2.87 10.84 2.48
CA VAL A 80 -4.24 10.64 2.98
C VAL A 80 -4.72 11.86 3.73
N LEU A 81 -3.92 12.41 4.64
CA LEU A 81 -4.27 13.60 5.40
C LEU A 81 -4.55 14.79 4.48
N LEU A 82 -3.72 14.99 3.45
CA LEU A 82 -3.89 16.06 2.47
C LEU A 82 -5.15 15.87 1.60
N LEU A 83 -5.38 14.65 1.11
CA LEU A 83 -6.58 14.32 0.34
C LEU A 83 -7.84 14.49 1.20
N ASN A 84 -7.86 13.93 2.40
CA ASN A 84 -8.99 14.03 3.32
C ASN A 84 -9.29 15.48 3.68
N ARG A 85 -8.27 16.32 3.85
CA ARG A 85 -8.45 17.77 4.03
C ARG A 85 -9.06 18.43 2.79
N LYS A 86 -8.58 18.12 1.59
CA LYS A 86 -9.12 18.65 0.32
C LYS A 86 -10.60 18.30 0.13
N PHE A 87 -10.99 17.06 0.45
CA PHE A 87 -12.37 16.57 0.37
C PHE A 87 -13.19 16.82 1.64
N LYS A 88 -12.67 17.67 2.55
CA LYS A 88 -13.31 18.10 3.81
C LYS A 88 -13.76 16.94 4.70
N VAL A 89 -13.13 15.76 4.63
CA VAL A 89 -13.43 14.61 5.50
C VAL A 89 -13.37 15.03 6.96
N GLY A 90 -14.34 14.61 7.77
CA GLY A 90 -14.42 14.97 9.19
C GLY A 90 -13.20 14.50 9.96
N ILE A 91 -12.76 15.27 10.95
CA ILE A 91 -11.56 14.92 11.74
C ILE A 91 -11.72 13.55 12.40
N ILE A 92 -12.90 13.22 12.92
CA ILE A 92 -13.17 11.92 13.55
C ILE A 92 -12.89 10.78 12.56
N ASN A 93 -13.48 10.84 11.36
CA ASN A 93 -13.28 9.81 10.34
C ASN A 93 -11.80 9.68 9.98
N ASN A 94 -11.09 10.80 9.84
CA ASN A 94 -9.67 10.80 9.50
C ASN A 94 -8.81 10.13 10.59
N VAL A 95 -9.11 10.37 11.87
CA VAL A 95 -8.45 9.69 12.99
C VAL A 95 -8.71 8.19 12.95
N PHE A 96 -9.95 7.77 12.75
CA PHE A 96 -10.29 6.34 12.63
C PHE A 96 -9.59 5.68 11.44
N ILE A 97 -9.56 6.34 10.27
CA ILE A 97 -8.84 5.85 9.09
C ILE A 97 -7.36 5.63 9.40
N LEU A 98 -6.70 6.60 10.05
CA LEU A 98 -5.29 6.47 10.42
C LEU A 98 -5.05 5.32 11.40
N VAL A 99 -5.82 5.27 12.50
CA VAL A 99 -5.65 4.23 13.52
C VAL A 99 -5.91 2.84 12.95
N LEU A 100 -7.01 2.68 12.19
CA LEU A 100 -7.34 1.40 11.57
C LEU A 100 -6.31 1.00 10.52
N THR A 101 -5.86 1.95 9.69
CA THR A 101 -4.81 1.68 8.70
C THR A 101 -3.52 1.23 9.39
N LEU A 102 -3.08 1.87 10.48
CA LEU A 102 -1.90 1.44 11.23
C LEU A 102 -2.06 0.04 11.83
N ILE A 103 -3.23 -0.26 12.41
CA ILE A 103 -3.54 -1.60 12.95
C ILE A 103 -3.48 -2.65 11.83
N PHE A 104 -4.10 -2.36 10.68
CA PHE A 104 -4.11 -3.26 9.53
C PHE A 104 -2.76 -3.34 8.80
N THR A 105 -1.92 -2.32 8.89
CA THR A 105 -0.56 -2.35 8.33
C THR A 105 0.35 -3.23 9.19
N ARG A 106 0.15 -3.24 10.53
CA ARG A 106 0.89 -4.12 11.45
C ARG A 106 0.50 -5.60 11.25
N ASN A 107 -0.78 -5.86 11.05
CA ASN A 107 -1.29 -7.19 10.70
C ASN A 107 -1.19 -7.39 9.17
N LEU A 108 0.04 -7.54 8.69
CA LEU A 108 0.44 -7.95 7.33
C LEU A 108 -0.71 -8.29 6.36
N PHE A 109 -0.84 -7.47 5.31
CA PHE A 109 -1.46 -7.82 4.03
C PHE A 109 -2.89 -8.38 4.07
N PHE A 110 -3.89 -7.50 4.25
CA PHE A 110 -5.30 -7.77 3.93
C PHE A 110 -5.60 -8.01 2.43
N ALA A 111 -4.60 -7.94 1.56
CA ALA A 111 -4.73 -8.65 0.29
C ALA A 111 -4.66 -10.13 0.65
N SER A 112 -5.84 -10.72 0.88
CA SER A 112 -6.01 -12.16 1.15
C SER A 112 -4.93 -12.93 0.40
N PRO A 113 -4.19 -13.85 1.04
CA PRO A 113 -3.17 -14.65 0.37
C PRO A 113 -3.69 -15.21 -0.97
N TYR A 114 -4.99 -15.50 -1.04
CA TYR A 114 -5.70 -15.86 -2.25
C TYR A 114 -5.70 -14.79 -3.35
N LEU A 115 -6.12 -13.55 -3.05
CA LEU A 115 -6.16 -12.45 -4.02
C LEU A 115 -4.74 -12.10 -4.50
N THR A 116 -3.81 -12.06 -3.56
CA THR A 116 -2.38 -11.83 -3.81
C THR A 116 -1.82 -12.89 -4.75
N TRP A 117 -2.08 -14.17 -4.47
CA TRP A 117 -1.67 -15.29 -5.30
C TRP A 117 -2.29 -15.25 -6.70
N LYS A 118 -3.58 -14.92 -6.83
CA LYS A 118 -4.24 -14.79 -8.14
C LYS A 118 -3.64 -13.68 -9.00
N ILE A 119 -3.40 -12.51 -8.41
CA ILE A 119 -2.78 -11.38 -9.12
C ILE A 119 -1.34 -11.71 -9.49
N GLU A 120 -0.62 -12.41 -8.63
CA GLU A 120 0.74 -12.86 -8.90
C GLU A 120 0.80 -13.90 -10.02
N TYR A 121 -0.08 -14.89 -10.00
CA TYR A 121 -0.25 -15.86 -11.08
C TYR A 121 -0.56 -15.16 -12.42
N PHE A 122 -1.48 -14.20 -12.41
CA PHE A 122 -1.76 -13.40 -13.60
C PHE A 122 -0.55 -12.58 -14.06
N SER A 123 0.21 -12.01 -13.11
CA SER A 123 1.38 -11.20 -13.42
C SER A 123 2.53 -12.03 -14.01
N GLN A 124 2.67 -13.29 -13.59
CA GLN A 124 3.64 -14.23 -14.15
C GLN A 124 3.39 -14.54 -15.63
N LEU A 125 2.15 -14.39 -16.13
CA LEU A 125 1.85 -14.53 -17.56
C LEU A 125 2.54 -13.47 -18.44
N PHE A 126 2.95 -12.36 -17.84
CA PHE A 126 3.63 -11.26 -18.54
C PHE A 126 5.15 -11.26 -18.31
N GLY A 127 5.66 -12.19 -17.51
CA GLY A 127 7.09 -12.37 -17.28
C GLY A 127 7.38 -13.19 -16.02
N GLU A 128 8.32 -14.12 -16.14
CA GLU A 128 8.66 -15.10 -15.09
C GLU A 128 9.67 -14.56 -14.07
N ASN A 129 10.36 -13.46 -14.38
CA ASN A 129 11.33 -12.88 -13.46
C ASN A 129 10.65 -12.07 -12.34
N THR A 130 11.26 -12.06 -11.16
CA THR A 130 10.74 -11.36 -9.97
C THR A 130 10.42 -9.90 -10.28
N LYS A 131 11.27 -9.23 -11.07
CA LYS A 131 11.07 -7.85 -11.52
C LYS A 131 9.71 -7.64 -12.19
N SER A 132 9.39 -8.38 -13.25
CA SER A 132 8.15 -8.19 -14.02
C SER A 132 6.91 -8.58 -13.22
N THR A 133 6.97 -9.71 -12.51
CA THR A 133 5.85 -10.18 -11.67
C THR A 133 5.48 -9.16 -10.60
N PHE A 134 6.48 -8.62 -9.87
CA PHE A 134 6.24 -7.62 -8.83
C PHE A 134 5.88 -6.25 -9.39
N LEU A 135 6.41 -5.86 -10.57
CA LEU A 135 6.06 -4.60 -11.22
C LEU A 135 4.57 -4.58 -11.60
N ILE A 136 4.10 -5.61 -12.30
CA ILE A 136 2.74 -5.67 -12.86
C ILE A 136 1.71 -5.78 -11.74
N SER A 137 1.94 -6.70 -10.80
CA SER A 137 1.08 -6.82 -9.63
C SER A 137 1.10 -5.56 -8.76
N GLY A 138 2.25 -4.90 -8.63
CA GLY A 138 2.39 -3.63 -7.92
C GLY A 138 1.56 -2.51 -8.54
N LEU A 139 1.63 -2.35 -9.86
CA LEU A 139 0.80 -1.40 -10.60
C LEU A 139 -0.70 -1.70 -10.45
N PHE A 140 -1.08 -2.97 -10.57
CA PHE A 140 -2.48 -3.39 -10.41
C PHE A 140 -3.03 -2.99 -9.04
N PHE A 141 -2.33 -3.33 -7.96
CA PHE A 141 -2.75 -2.98 -6.61
C PHE A 141 -2.77 -1.46 -6.38
N LEU A 142 -1.77 -0.75 -6.90
CA LEU A 142 -1.70 0.70 -6.77
C LEU A 142 -2.92 1.38 -7.44
N ILE A 143 -3.21 1.02 -8.69
CA ILE A 143 -4.33 1.58 -9.45
C ILE A 143 -5.65 1.24 -8.77
N PHE A 144 -5.84 -0.03 -8.37
CA PHE A 144 -7.06 -0.47 -7.71
C PHE A 144 -7.28 0.26 -6.38
N GLY A 145 -6.23 0.38 -5.55
CA GLY A 145 -6.27 1.10 -4.28
C GLY A 145 -6.62 2.57 -4.45
N LEU A 146 -5.98 3.25 -5.40
CA LEU A 146 -6.27 4.66 -5.72
C LEU A 146 -7.71 4.84 -6.23
N ALA A 147 -8.22 3.91 -7.04
CA ALA A 147 -9.60 3.96 -7.53
C ALA A 147 -10.62 3.82 -6.38
N VAL A 148 -10.37 2.91 -5.43
CA VAL A 148 -11.22 2.75 -4.24
C VAL A 148 -11.20 4.00 -3.36
N ILE A 149 -10.02 4.56 -3.09
CA ILE A 149 -9.88 5.80 -2.30
C ILE A 149 -10.62 6.94 -3.01
N TRP A 150 -10.42 7.10 -4.31
CA TRP A 150 -11.11 8.13 -5.10
C TRP A 150 -12.62 7.99 -5.01
N LYS A 151 -13.14 6.78 -5.22
CA LYS A 151 -14.58 6.50 -5.14
C LYS A 151 -15.14 6.82 -3.74
N SER A 152 -14.40 6.49 -2.68
CA SER A 152 -14.78 6.82 -1.31
C SER A 152 -14.90 8.33 -1.07
N LEU A 153 -13.95 9.11 -1.62
CA LEU A 153 -13.92 10.57 -1.47
C LEU A 153 -15.08 11.22 -2.23
N VAL A 154 -15.36 10.75 -3.45
CA VAL A 154 -16.51 11.22 -4.25
C VAL A 154 -17.82 10.93 -3.54
N PHE A 155 -18.00 9.73 -2.99
CA PHE A 155 -19.21 9.40 -2.20
C PHE A 155 -19.39 10.32 -1.00
N ASN A 156 -18.33 10.66 -0.26
CA ASN A 156 -18.42 11.60 0.86
C ASN A 156 -18.82 13.02 0.42
N VAL A 157 -18.44 13.47 -0.79
CA VAL A 157 -18.91 14.76 -1.33
C VAL A 157 -20.40 14.69 -1.67
N ILE A 158 -20.84 13.66 -2.39
CA ILE A 158 -22.24 13.49 -2.80
C ILE A 158 -23.15 13.35 -1.58
N SER A 159 -22.77 12.52 -0.60
CA SER A 159 -23.56 12.30 0.61
C SER A 159 -23.81 13.59 1.40
N ARG A 160 -22.91 14.58 1.34
CA ARG A 160 -23.07 15.86 2.01
C ARG A 160 -23.92 16.85 1.25
N GLN A 161 -24.00 16.72 -0.07
CA GLN A 161 -24.91 17.56 -0.87
C GLN A 161 -26.37 17.15 -0.66
N ASN A 162 -26.60 15.88 -0.28
CA ASN A 162 -27.92 15.31 -0.05
C ASN A 162 -28.41 15.41 1.41
N THR A 163 -27.67 16.08 2.30
CA THR A 163 -27.99 16.31 3.73
C THR A 163 -27.97 17.79 4.05
#